data_AF-I1BT03-F1
#
_entry.id   AF-I1BT03-F1
#
_cell.length_a   1.000
_cell.length_b   1.000
_cell.length_c   1.000
_cell.angle_alpha   90.00
_cell.angle_beta   90.00
_cell.angle_gamma   90.00
#
_symmetry.space_group_name_H-M   'P 1'
#
loop_
_entity.id
_entity.type
_entity.pdbx_description
1 polymer ?
#
loop_
_entity_poly.entity_id
_entity_poly.type
_entity_poly.pdbx_seq_one_letter_code
_entity_poly.pdbx_strand_id
1 'polypeptide(L)'
;MAVHAKSICSDELCNERELELIQTITTVMDPVRETSRRDWSLSTVFDRQLKNACPLAKESRISVDLDHAGDQYELKPSTYQINNNSAIYDLTQELLDISMTWHYENSFQYPLEPKRTTIYVSRYLTEYGQERGGLKVTIYNRHKTDSVPIVYYDSIPWYLKLYLHTLQVNVIGSGNRDDVIQQMYYQPAIDRKRPSTIECEMLLPPDSIVTMTMDFDKVFLKYTEHRPDANRGFDVGSAVLTTKDPEQNLMRIYTDTLLVVLPTPDFSMPYNVITLTCTVIALFFGSLFNLLIRNFALLSVTSSNNK
;
A
#
# COMPACT_ATOMS: atom_id res chain seq x y z
N MET A 1 4.59 -6.70 -2.66
CA MET A 1 5.61 -7.71 -2.31
C MET A 1 5.58 -7.91 -0.81
N ALA A 2 5.32 -9.12 -0.35
CA ALA A 2 5.38 -9.50 1.05
C ALA A 2 6.56 -10.46 1.23
N VAL A 3 7.31 -10.29 2.31
CA VAL A 3 8.41 -11.17 2.69
C VAL A 3 8.13 -11.63 4.10
N HIS A 4 7.98 -12.93 4.28
CA HIS A 4 7.78 -13.56 5.57
C HIS A 4 8.99 -14.44 5.86
N ALA A 5 9.64 -14.20 6.99
CA ALA A 5 10.76 -15.00 7.45
C ALA A 5 10.39 -15.58 8.81
N LYS A 6 10.31 -16.91 8.93
CA LYS A 6 10.16 -17.59 10.22
C LYS A 6 11.31 -18.55 10.45
N SER A 7 11.75 -18.63 11.69
CA SER A 7 12.63 -19.72 12.11
C SER A 7 11.76 -20.94 12.36
N ILE A 8 12.05 -22.04 11.67
CA ILE A 8 11.40 -23.34 11.86
C ILE A 8 12.41 -24.31 12.47
N CYS A 9 11.93 -25.26 13.25
CA CYS A 9 12.76 -26.35 13.78
C CYS A 9 12.87 -27.42 12.70
N SER A 10 14.09 -27.91 12.42
CA SER A 10 14.30 -29.02 11.49
C SER A 10 13.85 -30.36 12.12
N ASP A 11 14.07 -30.49 13.43
CA ASP A 11 13.70 -31.67 14.22
C ASP A 11 12.64 -31.37 15.28
N GLU A 12 11.90 -32.39 15.73
CA GLU A 12 10.89 -32.30 16.81
C GLU A 12 11.47 -31.76 18.13
N LEU A 13 12.76 -32.03 18.41
CA LEU A 13 13.47 -31.53 19.60
C LEU A 13 14.03 -30.10 19.43
N CYS A 14 13.89 -29.50 18.23
CA CYS A 14 14.35 -28.16 17.87
C CYS A 14 15.83 -27.86 18.19
N ASN A 15 16.71 -28.87 18.07
CA ASN A 15 18.16 -28.69 18.22
C ASN A 15 18.77 -27.94 17.03
N GLU A 16 18.24 -28.18 15.82
CA GLU A 16 18.61 -27.46 14.61
C GLU A 16 17.47 -26.57 14.13
N ARG A 17 17.81 -25.33 13.79
CA ARG A 17 16.85 -24.31 13.30
C ARG A 17 17.17 -23.98 11.86
N GLU A 18 16.13 -23.99 11.03
CA GLU A 18 16.17 -23.51 9.66
C GLU A 18 15.41 -22.18 9.55
N LEU A 19 15.74 -21.41 8.52
CA LEU A 19 15.04 -20.18 8.20
C LEU A 19 14.17 -20.42 6.97
N GLU A 20 12.85 -20.36 7.16
CA GLU A 20 11.90 -20.39 6.06
C GLU A 20 11.62 -18.96 5.60
N LEU A 21 11.94 -18.67 4.35
CA LEU A 21 11.69 -17.39 3.70
C LEU A 21 10.62 -17.55 2.63
N ILE A 22 9.43 -16.99 2.85
CA ILE A 22 8.35 -16.94 1.86
C ILE A 22 8.31 -15.52 1.28
N GLN A 23 8.54 -15.41 -0.02
CA GLN A 23 8.35 -14.17 -0.75
C GLN A 23 7.12 -14.28 -1.65
N THR A 24 6.19 -13.33 -1.51
CA THR A 24 4.97 -13.28 -2.31
C THR A 24 4.91 -11.95 -3.05
N ILE A 25 4.75 -11.99 -4.36
CA ILE A 25 4.50 -10.81 -5.19
C ILE A 25 3.11 -10.98 -5.77
N THR A 26 2.21 -10.05 -5.44
CA THR A 26 0.88 -9.97 -6.02
C THR A 26 0.84 -8.73 -6.90
N THR A 27 0.40 -8.90 -8.14
CA THR A 27 0.21 -7.84 -9.12
C THR A 27 -1.18 -7.97 -9.71
N VAL A 28 -1.86 -6.85 -9.90
CA VAL A 28 -3.17 -6.80 -10.57
C VAL A 28 -2.95 -6.10 -11.90
N MET A 29 -3.26 -6.80 -12.99
CA MET A 29 -3.13 -6.28 -14.35
C MET A 29 -4.47 -6.35 -15.05
N ASP A 30 -4.77 -5.34 -15.85
CA ASP A 30 -6.01 -5.26 -16.62
C ASP A 30 -5.67 -5.16 -18.12
N PRO A 31 -5.55 -6.31 -18.83
CA PRO A 31 -5.21 -6.33 -20.25
C PRO A 31 -6.31 -5.72 -21.15
N VAL A 32 -7.54 -5.62 -20.64
CA VAL A 32 -8.69 -5.11 -21.39
C VAL A 32 -8.53 -3.62 -21.67
N ARG A 33 -7.87 -2.85 -20.79
CA ARG A 33 -7.65 -1.41 -21.00
C ARG A 33 -6.80 -1.10 -22.24
N GLU A 34 -5.90 -2.00 -22.62
CA GLU A 34 -5.01 -1.80 -23.77
C GLU A 34 -5.57 -2.41 -25.04
N THR A 35 -6.08 -3.63 -24.96
CA THR A 35 -6.46 -4.43 -26.15
C THR A 35 -7.97 -4.55 -26.35
N SER A 36 -8.79 -4.07 -25.40
CA SER A 36 -10.23 -4.34 -25.30
C SER A 36 -10.59 -5.83 -25.15
N ARG A 37 -9.61 -6.73 -25.11
CA ARG A 37 -9.78 -8.18 -24.94
C ARG A 37 -9.11 -8.60 -23.64
N ARG A 38 -9.56 -9.70 -23.05
CA ARG A 38 -8.96 -10.27 -21.83
C ARG A 38 -7.85 -11.29 -22.10
N ASP A 39 -7.37 -11.37 -23.33
CA ASP A 39 -6.26 -12.23 -23.73
C ASP A 39 -4.99 -11.85 -22.95
N TRP A 40 -4.25 -12.85 -22.48
CA TRP A 40 -2.99 -12.62 -21.79
C TRP A 40 -1.98 -13.72 -22.09
N SER A 41 -0.70 -13.35 -21.98
CA SER A 41 0.44 -14.27 -22.01
C SER A 41 1.46 -13.85 -20.96
N LEU A 42 2.30 -14.77 -20.51
CA LEU A 42 3.35 -14.42 -19.55
C LEU A 42 4.34 -13.43 -20.17
N SER A 43 4.61 -13.52 -21.48
CA SER A 43 5.43 -12.52 -22.17
C SER A 43 4.82 -11.12 -22.18
N THR A 44 3.50 -10.97 -22.39
CA THR A 44 2.83 -9.66 -22.30
C THR A 44 2.75 -9.13 -20.87
N VAL A 45 2.54 -10.02 -19.88
CA VAL A 45 2.44 -9.67 -18.46
C VAL A 45 3.80 -9.22 -17.90
N PHE A 46 4.89 -9.89 -18.26
CA PHE A 46 6.22 -9.60 -17.74
C PHE A 46 7.09 -8.73 -18.67
N ASP A 47 6.57 -8.36 -19.84
CA ASP A 47 7.31 -7.69 -20.92
C ASP A 47 8.62 -8.42 -21.30
N ARG A 48 8.63 -9.74 -21.10
CA ARG A 48 9.77 -10.62 -21.40
C ARG A 48 9.31 -12.07 -21.48
N GLN A 49 9.93 -12.84 -22.36
CA GLN A 49 9.74 -14.29 -22.39
C GLN A 49 10.50 -14.95 -21.23
N LEU A 50 9.78 -15.77 -20.46
CA LEU A 50 10.39 -16.65 -19.47
C LEU A 50 11.02 -17.85 -20.22
N LYS A 51 12.32 -18.05 -20.07
CA LYS A 51 13.07 -19.09 -20.82
C LYS A 51 13.41 -20.32 -19.99
N ASN A 52 13.67 -20.14 -18.70
CA ASN A 52 14.07 -21.22 -17.80
C ASN A 52 13.25 -21.20 -16.51
N ALA A 53 12.91 -22.39 -16.00
CA ALA A 53 12.43 -22.56 -14.64
C ALA A 53 13.53 -22.21 -13.62
N CYS A 54 13.15 -22.01 -12.36
CA CYS A 54 14.11 -21.70 -11.29
C CYS A 54 14.98 -22.93 -11.00
N PRO A 55 16.31 -22.91 -11.24
CA PRO A 55 17.17 -24.09 -11.08
C PRO A 55 17.37 -24.52 -9.63
N LEU A 56 17.08 -23.63 -8.68
CA LEU A 56 17.18 -23.90 -7.24
C LEU A 56 15.87 -24.44 -6.64
N ALA A 57 14.76 -24.39 -7.39
CA ALA A 57 13.46 -24.80 -6.88
C ALA A 57 13.31 -26.33 -6.96
N LYS A 58 12.87 -26.95 -5.86
CA LYS A 58 12.46 -28.37 -5.87
C LYS A 58 11.21 -28.60 -6.72
N GLU A 59 10.37 -27.56 -6.82
CA GLU A 59 9.11 -27.60 -7.54
C GLU A 59 8.83 -26.21 -8.12
N SER A 60 8.39 -26.15 -9.38
CA SER A 60 8.06 -24.90 -10.06
C SER A 60 6.79 -25.12 -10.89
N ARG A 61 5.66 -24.60 -10.38
CA ARG A 61 4.35 -24.80 -10.97
C ARG A 61 3.68 -23.45 -11.26
N ILE A 62 2.92 -23.40 -12.34
CA ILE A 62 1.98 -22.31 -12.62
C ILE A 62 0.57 -22.87 -12.54
N SER A 63 -0.27 -22.24 -11.73
CA SER A 63 -1.69 -22.57 -11.60
C SER A 63 -2.50 -21.46 -12.24
N VAL A 64 -3.31 -21.79 -13.24
CA VAL A 64 -4.26 -20.88 -13.87
C VAL A 64 -5.65 -21.24 -13.39
N ASP A 65 -6.30 -20.30 -12.70
CA ASP A 65 -7.68 -20.45 -12.24
C ASP A 65 -8.65 -20.32 -13.44
N LEU A 66 -9.53 -21.30 -13.61
CA LEU A 66 -10.52 -21.37 -14.68
C LEU A 66 -11.95 -21.10 -14.21
N ASP A 67 -12.20 -20.89 -12.92
CA ASP A 67 -13.54 -20.68 -12.36
C ASP A 67 -14.30 -19.53 -13.05
N HIS A 68 -13.56 -18.54 -13.55
CA HIS A 68 -14.11 -17.33 -14.17
C HIS A 68 -13.64 -17.13 -15.62
N ALA A 69 -13.04 -18.14 -16.23
CA ALA A 69 -12.60 -18.07 -17.62
C ALA A 69 -13.80 -17.95 -18.60
N GLY A 70 -14.97 -18.47 -18.23
CA GLY A 70 -16.13 -18.58 -19.12
C GLY A 70 -15.89 -19.60 -20.21
N ASP A 71 -16.64 -19.52 -21.32
CA ASP A 71 -16.51 -20.44 -22.44
C ASP A 71 -15.50 -19.93 -23.49
N GLN A 72 -15.06 -20.82 -24.38
CA GLN A 72 -14.26 -20.51 -25.59
C GLN A 72 -12.86 -19.94 -25.34
N TYR A 73 -12.25 -20.24 -24.19
CA TYR A 73 -10.82 -20.01 -23.98
C TYR A 73 -9.98 -21.11 -24.63
N GLU A 74 -8.80 -20.74 -25.12
CA GLU A 74 -7.74 -21.66 -25.50
C GLU A 74 -6.53 -21.37 -24.60
N LEU A 75 -6.03 -22.42 -23.95
CA LEU A 75 -4.79 -22.40 -23.19
C LEU A 75 -3.65 -22.96 -24.04
N LYS A 76 -2.50 -22.28 -24.00
CA LYS A 76 -1.25 -22.75 -24.59
C LYS A 76 -0.14 -22.72 -23.55
N PRO A 77 0.74 -23.73 -23.49
CA PRO A 77 0.69 -24.99 -24.25
C PRO A 77 -0.49 -25.89 -23.83
N SER A 78 -0.88 -26.88 -24.65
CA SER A 78 -2.05 -27.75 -24.40
C SER A 78 -1.81 -28.86 -23.36
N THR A 79 -0.57 -28.95 -22.89
CA THR A 79 -0.03 -29.93 -21.95
C THR A 79 -0.14 -29.38 -20.53
N TYR A 80 -1.29 -29.60 -19.89
CA TYR A 80 -1.54 -29.23 -18.50
C TYR A 80 -2.36 -30.31 -17.79
N GLN A 81 -2.25 -30.33 -16.46
CA GLN A 81 -3.09 -31.16 -15.59
C GLN A 81 -4.22 -30.31 -15.05
N ILE A 82 -5.45 -30.84 -15.07
CA ILE A 82 -6.61 -30.16 -14.48
C ILE A 82 -6.79 -30.69 -13.06
N ASN A 83 -6.84 -29.79 -12.08
CA ASN A 83 -7.17 -30.10 -10.69
C ASN A 83 -8.06 -29.01 -10.12
N ASN A 84 -9.23 -29.36 -9.56
CA ASN A 84 -10.20 -28.40 -8.98
C ASN A 84 -10.35 -27.09 -9.77
N ASN A 85 -10.80 -27.16 -11.03
CA ASN A 85 -10.99 -25.99 -11.89
C ASN A 85 -9.75 -25.11 -12.12
N SER A 86 -8.56 -25.60 -11.82
CA SER A 86 -7.29 -24.94 -12.15
C SER A 86 -6.50 -25.78 -13.15
N ALA A 87 -5.89 -25.12 -14.14
CA ALA A 87 -4.90 -25.72 -15.03
C ALA A 87 -3.50 -25.58 -14.40
N ILE A 88 -2.84 -26.70 -14.15
CA ILE A 88 -1.53 -26.77 -13.53
C ILE A 88 -0.49 -27.13 -14.59
N TYR A 89 0.52 -26.26 -14.72
CA TYR A 89 1.69 -26.44 -15.57
C TYR A 89 2.91 -26.71 -14.70
N ASP A 90 3.63 -27.78 -15.02
CA ASP A 90 4.95 -28.07 -14.45
C ASP A 90 6.04 -27.45 -15.34
N LEU A 91 6.73 -26.44 -14.80
CA LEU A 91 7.72 -25.66 -15.53
C LEU A 91 9.03 -26.42 -15.76
N THR A 92 9.19 -27.62 -15.19
CA THR A 92 10.40 -28.43 -15.36
C THR A 92 10.45 -29.19 -16.69
N GLN A 93 9.33 -29.35 -17.39
CA GLN A 93 9.20 -30.27 -18.53
C GLN A 93 9.10 -29.58 -19.90
N GLU A 94 8.64 -28.32 -19.98
CA GLU A 94 8.29 -27.67 -21.27
C GLU A 94 8.53 -26.14 -21.32
N LEU A 95 8.17 -25.53 -22.46
CA LEU A 95 8.20 -24.09 -22.74
C LEU A 95 7.33 -23.30 -21.75
N LEU A 96 7.87 -22.18 -21.25
CA LEU A 96 7.29 -21.43 -20.11
C LEU A 96 6.41 -20.25 -20.52
N ASP A 97 6.12 -20.06 -21.80
CA ASP A 97 5.28 -18.95 -22.26
C ASP A 97 3.83 -19.41 -22.30
N ILE A 98 3.20 -19.42 -21.12
CA ILE A 98 1.79 -19.78 -20.96
C ILE A 98 0.93 -18.61 -21.40
N SER A 99 -0.13 -18.89 -22.15
CA SER A 99 -1.09 -17.90 -22.59
C SER A 99 -2.52 -18.43 -22.55
N MET A 100 -3.46 -17.52 -22.32
CA MET A 100 -4.88 -17.78 -22.43
C MET A 100 -5.53 -16.76 -23.38
N THR A 101 -6.23 -17.26 -24.39
CA THR A 101 -6.85 -16.43 -25.44
C THR A 101 -8.30 -16.82 -25.70
N TRP A 102 -9.17 -15.84 -25.97
CA TRP A 102 -10.58 -16.04 -26.30
C TRP A 102 -10.85 -15.67 -27.75
N HIS A 103 -10.80 -16.65 -28.64
CA HIS A 103 -10.82 -16.45 -30.11
C HIS A 103 -12.04 -15.70 -30.64
N TYR A 104 -13.19 -15.89 -30.01
CA TYR A 104 -14.46 -15.32 -30.47
C TYR A 104 -14.86 -14.04 -29.73
N GLU A 105 -13.98 -13.54 -28.86
CA GLU A 105 -14.25 -12.36 -28.05
C GLU A 105 -13.61 -11.13 -28.68
N ASN A 106 -14.43 -10.29 -29.32
CA ASN A 106 -13.95 -9.04 -29.94
C ASN A 106 -13.71 -7.92 -28.91
N SER A 107 -14.53 -7.89 -27.86
CA SER A 107 -14.43 -6.92 -26.76
C SER A 107 -14.94 -7.55 -25.48
N PHE A 108 -14.17 -7.47 -24.39
CA PHE A 108 -14.60 -7.91 -23.08
C PHE A 108 -15.70 -6.99 -22.54
N GLN A 109 -16.84 -7.57 -22.20
CA GLN A 109 -17.93 -6.87 -21.54
C GLN A 109 -17.84 -7.13 -20.04
N TYR A 110 -17.55 -6.08 -19.28
CA TYR A 110 -17.57 -6.15 -17.82
C TYR A 110 -18.98 -6.52 -17.33
N PRO A 111 -19.11 -7.49 -16.40
CA PRO A 111 -20.39 -7.79 -15.80
C PRO A 111 -20.93 -6.57 -15.07
N LEU A 112 -22.20 -6.23 -15.29
CA LEU A 112 -22.87 -5.10 -14.64
C LEU A 112 -22.86 -5.23 -13.11
N GLU A 113 -22.94 -6.47 -12.61
CA GLU A 113 -22.81 -6.79 -11.20
C GLU A 113 -21.58 -7.70 -11.00
N PRO A 114 -20.47 -7.17 -10.46
CA PRO A 114 -19.32 -8.01 -10.15
C PRO A 114 -19.69 -9.01 -9.04
N LYS A 115 -19.22 -10.26 -9.18
CA LYS A 115 -19.36 -11.28 -8.14
C LYS A 115 -18.76 -10.74 -6.85
N ARG A 116 -19.60 -10.59 -5.83
CA ARG A 116 -19.17 -10.05 -4.54
C ARG A 116 -18.47 -11.15 -3.76
N THR A 117 -17.28 -10.86 -3.25
CA THR A 117 -16.53 -11.79 -2.41
C THR A 117 -17.27 -12.04 -1.09
N THR A 118 -17.13 -13.23 -0.52
CA THR A 118 -17.77 -13.59 0.76
C THR A 118 -17.33 -12.66 1.88
N ILE A 119 -16.05 -12.27 1.88
CA ILE A 119 -15.50 -11.28 2.78
C ILE A 119 -15.08 -10.06 1.96
N TYR A 120 -15.48 -8.88 2.43
CA TYR A 120 -15.06 -7.62 1.87
C TYR A 120 -14.59 -6.71 3.00
N VAL A 121 -13.50 -5.98 2.80
CA VAL A 121 -12.98 -5.04 3.78
C VAL A 121 -12.67 -3.72 3.10
N SER A 122 -13.06 -2.62 3.75
CA SER A 122 -12.69 -1.27 3.34
C SER A 122 -12.15 -0.50 4.52
N ARG A 123 -11.18 0.38 4.24
CA ARG A 123 -10.47 1.19 5.23
C ARG A 123 -10.48 2.62 4.73
N TYR A 124 -10.90 3.55 5.59
CA TYR A 124 -11.01 4.95 5.23
C TYR A 124 -10.84 5.87 6.45
N LEU A 125 -10.66 7.16 6.18
CA LEU A 125 -10.52 8.20 7.18
C LEU A 125 -11.87 8.91 7.38
N THR A 126 -12.23 9.22 8.63
CA THR A 126 -13.57 9.77 8.95
C THR A 126 -13.59 11.27 9.25
N GLU A 127 -12.49 11.84 9.74
CA GLU A 127 -12.47 13.23 10.21
C GLU A 127 -11.76 14.18 9.26
N TYR A 128 -12.21 15.44 9.28
CA TYR A 128 -11.64 16.55 8.53
C TYR A 128 -10.88 17.48 9.48
N GLY A 129 -9.57 17.61 9.28
CA GLY A 129 -8.71 18.45 10.11
C GLY A 129 -7.24 18.25 9.83
N GLN A 130 -6.40 19.16 10.33
CA GLN A 130 -4.93 19.07 10.23
C GLN A 130 -4.28 18.52 11.50
N GLU A 131 -5.05 18.34 12.59
CA GLU A 131 -4.54 17.88 13.88
C GLU A 131 -5.07 16.48 14.23
N ARG A 132 -6.40 16.30 14.22
CA ARG A 132 -7.03 15.01 14.56
C ARG A 132 -7.61 14.32 13.33
N GLY A 133 -7.72 13.00 13.43
CA GLY A 133 -8.23 12.11 12.42
C GLY A 133 -8.90 10.90 13.07
N GLY A 134 -9.81 10.26 12.33
CA GLY A 134 -10.32 8.94 12.68
C GLY A 134 -9.97 7.93 11.62
N LEU A 135 -9.55 6.73 12.04
CA LEU A 135 -9.39 5.56 11.21
C LEU A 135 -10.61 4.67 11.36
N LYS A 136 -11.24 4.31 10.24
CA LYS A 136 -12.38 3.42 10.22
C LYS A 136 -12.13 2.25 9.28
N VAL A 137 -12.41 1.05 9.78
CA VAL A 137 -12.28 -0.20 9.06
C VAL A 137 -13.64 -0.88 9.10
N THR A 138 -14.20 -1.17 7.93
CA THR A 138 -15.49 -1.85 7.81
C THR A 138 -15.26 -3.18 7.11
N ILE A 139 -15.62 -4.27 7.79
CA ILE A 139 -15.45 -5.64 7.35
C ILE A 139 -16.85 -6.25 7.21
N TYR A 140 -17.12 -6.86 6.06
CA TYR A 140 -18.39 -7.49 5.72
C TYR A 140 -18.18 -8.99 5.67
N ASN A 141 -18.93 -9.74 6.48
CA ASN A 141 -19.09 -11.17 6.30
C ASN A 141 -20.44 -11.43 5.64
N ARG A 142 -20.42 -11.86 4.37
CA ARG A 142 -21.62 -12.18 3.60
C ARG A 142 -22.00 -13.66 3.68
N HIS A 143 -21.27 -14.45 4.46
CA HIS A 143 -21.61 -15.84 4.69
C HIS A 143 -22.91 -15.93 5.50
N LYS A 144 -23.89 -16.70 5.01
CA LYS A 144 -25.26 -16.67 5.56
C LYS A 144 -25.42 -17.39 6.90
N THR A 145 -24.59 -18.40 7.16
CA THR A 145 -24.74 -19.27 8.34
C THR A 145 -23.49 -19.27 9.22
N ASP A 146 -22.33 -19.35 8.59
CA ASP A 146 -21.06 -19.58 9.29
C ASP A 146 -20.37 -18.27 9.71
N SER A 147 -19.75 -18.32 10.88
CA SER A 147 -18.84 -17.29 11.35
C SER A 147 -17.45 -17.53 10.75
N VAL A 148 -16.75 -16.46 10.37
CA VAL A 148 -15.46 -16.57 9.70
C VAL A 148 -14.34 -16.04 10.59
N PRO A 149 -13.35 -16.86 10.97
CA PRO A 149 -12.19 -16.40 11.72
C PRO A 149 -11.23 -15.66 10.79
N ILE A 150 -10.85 -14.45 11.19
CA ILE A 150 -9.96 -13.58 10.42
C ILE A 150 -8.90 -12.96 11.32
N VAL A 151 -7.73 -12.69 10.75
CA VAL A 151 -6.67 -11.91 11.38
C VAL A 151 -6.51 -10.62 10.62
N TYR A 152 -6.82 -9.50 11.26
CA TYR A 152 -6.59 -8.16 10.72
C TYR A 152 -5.25 -7.64 11.21
N TYR A 153 -4.41 -7.17 10.30
CA TYR A 153 -3.11 -6.60 10.57
C TYR A 153 -2.99 -5.24 9.89
N ASP A 154 -2.59 -4.21 10.64
CA ASP A 154 -2.32 -2.88 10.10
C ASP A 154 -1.02 -2.30 10.69
N SER A 155 -0.21 -1.71 9.82
CA SER A 155 1.05 -1.04 10.16
C SER A 155 0.92 0.44 9.83
N ILE A 156 0.64 1.23 10.85
CA ILE A 156 0.31 2.64 10.73
C ILE A 156 1.56 3.49 11.01
N PRO A 157 1.95 4.40 10.11
CA PRO A 157 3.15 5.21 10.29
C PRO A 157 3.15 6.04 11.56
N TRP A 158 4.33 6.27 12.13
CA TRP A 158 4.51 6.96 13.42
C TRP A 158 3.98 8.40 13.47
N TYR A 159 3.79 9.03 12.30
CA TYR A 159 3.21 10.37 12.21
C TYR A 159 1.67 10.37 12.38
N LEU A 160 1.04 9.20 12.54
CA LEU A 160 -0.35 9.01 12.94
C LEU A 160 -0.38 8.31 14.30
N LYS A 161 -0.61 9.07 15.37
CA LYS A 161 -0.61 8.56 16.74
C LYS A 161 -1.99 8.03 17.10
N LEU A 162 -2.17 6.72 16.99
CA LEU A 162 -3.42 6.04 17.33
C LEU A 162 -3.70 6.05 18.84
N TYR A 163 -4.96 6.28 19.17
CA TYR A 163 -5.46 6.21 20.53
C TYR A 163 -6.25 4.92 20.75
N LEU A 164 -5.56 3.88 21.22
CA LEU A 164 -6.19 2.57 21.46
C LEU A 164 -7.41 2.65 22.40
N HIS A 165 -7.42 3.57 23.36
CA HIS A 165 -8.56 3.77 24.28
C HIS A 165 -9.84 4.29 23.60
N THR A 166 -9.74 4.79 22.36
CA THR A 166 -10.88 5.23 21.53
C THR A 166 -11.40 4.13 20.61
N LEU A 167 -10.80 2.94 20.67
CA LEU A 167 -11.24 1.79 19.89
C LEU A 167 -12.71 1.47 20.20
N GLN A 168 -13.55 1.57 19.18
CA GLN A 168 -14.94 1.14 19.23
C GLN A 168 -15.18 0.10 18.14
N VAL A 169 -15.92 -0.95 18.50
CA VAL A 169 -16.32 -2.02 17.58
C VAL A 169 -17.83 -2.04 17.54
N ASN A 170 -18.39 -1.79 16.36
CA ASN A 170 -19.82 -1.83 16.12
C ASN A 170 -20.13 -2.98 15.17
N VAL A 171 -21.09 -3.84 15.54
CA VAL A 171 -21.53 -4.97 14.74
C VAL A 171 -22.96 -4.71 14.30
N ILE A 172 -23.21 -4.76 13.00
CA ILE A 172 -24.55 -4.66 12.42
C ILE A 172 -24.86 -6.03 11.79
N GLY A 173 -25.88 -6.74 12.26
CA GLY A 173 -26.25 -8.07 11.76
C GLY A 173 -26.81 -9.01 12.83
N SER A 174 -26.65 -10.33 12.63
CA SER A 174 -27.15 -11.40 13.50
C SER A 174 -26.56 -11.34 14.92
N GLY A 175 -27.15 -10.48 15.77
CA GLY A 175 -26.83 -10.28 17.18
C GLY A 175 -25.75 -9.22 17.42
N ASN A 176 -26.01 -8.24 18.29
CA ASN A 176 -24.96 -7.43 18.90
C ASN A 176 -24.08 -8.37 19.73
N ARG A 177 -22.87 -8.62 19.24
CA ARG A 177 -21.84 -9.40 19.91
C ARG A 177 -20.66 -8.49 20.22
N ASP A 178 -20.37 -8.32 21.49
CA ASP A 178 -19.24 -7.50 21.95
C ASP A 178 -17.91 -8.29 21.90
N ASP A 179 -17.97 -9.61 21.66
CA ASP A 179 -16.86 -10.56 21.67
C ASP A 179 -16.27 -10.82 20.27
N VAL A 180 -16.40 -9.90 19.31
CA VAL A 180 -15.85 -10.11 17.97
C VAL A 180 -14.32 -10.18 17.97
N ILE A 181 -13.65 -9.34 18.76
CA ILE A 181 -12.20 -9.37 18.91
C ILE A 181 -11.84 -10.39 20.00
N GLN A 182 -11.22 -11.49 19.59
CA GLN A 182 -10.81 -12.58 20.47
C GLN A 182 -9.45 -12.30 21.10
N GLN A 183 -8.51 -11.82 20.29
CA GLN A 183 -7.18 -11.46 20.74
C GLN A 183 -6.70 -10.22 20.00
N MET A 184 -5.97 -9.35 20.71
CA MET A 184 -5.37 -8.16 20.14
C MET A 184 -3.90 -8.05 20.57
N TYR A 185 -3.04 -7.80 19.59
CA TYR A 185 -1.67 -7.35 19.80
C TYR A 185 -1.54 -5.91 19.31
N TYR A 186 -1.05 -5.03 20.19
CA TYR A 186 -0.79 -3.64 19.86
C TYR A 186 0.65 -3.27 20.21
N GLN A 187 1.37 -2.75 19.22
CA GLN A 187 2.69 -2.17 19.40
C GLN A 187 2.62 -0.67 19.09
N PRO A 188 2.87 0.22 20.07
CA PRO A 188 2.81 1.65 19.84
C PRO A 188 3.97 2.14 18.96
N ALA A 189 3.67 3.21 18.22
CA ALA A 189 4.64 3.91 17.39
C ALA A 189 5.71 4.61 18.24
N ILE A 190 6.89 4.79 17.64
CA ILE A 190 7.96 5.65 18.17
C ILE A 190 8.30 6.66 17.09
N ASP A 191 8.16 7.95 17.43
CA ASP A 191 8.40 9.07 16.53
C ASP A 191 9.73 8.90 15.77
N ARG A 192 9.66 8.97 14.44
CA ARG A 192 10.80 8.84 13.49
C ARG A 192 11.56 7.52 13.54
N LYS A 193 11.10 6.51 14.27
CA LYS A 193 11.81 5.24 14.45
C LYS A 193 11.00 4.03 14.00
N ARG A 194 9.74 3.91 14.41
CA ARG A 194 8.93 2.71 14.16
C ARG A 194 7.43 3.03 14.05
N PRO A 195 6.69 2.42 13.10
CA PRO A 195 5.23 2.53 13.03
C PRO A 195 4.53 1.93 14.26
N SER A 196 3.25 2.21 14.42
CA SER A 196 2.35 1.44 15.26
C SER A 196 1.87 0.21 14.50
N THR A 197 1.74 -0.90 15.21
CA THR A 197 1.21 -2.15 14.64
C THR A 197 0.02 -2.58 15.45
N ILE A 198 -1.07 -2.90 14.78
CA ILE A 198 -2.26 -3.50 15.38
C ILE A 198 -2.54 -4.81 14.67
N GLU A 199 -2.74 -5.86 15.46
CA GLU A 199 -3.13 -7.17 15.00
C GLU A 199 -4.32 -7.64 15.84
N CYS A 200 -5.43 -7.96 15.18
CA CYS A 200 -6.67 -8.38 15.81
C CYS A 200 -7.10 -9.73 15.23
N GLU A 201 -7.14 -10.75 16.07
CA GLU A 201 -7.84 -11.99 15.78
C GLU A 201 -9.32 -11.80 16.06
N MET A 202 -10.14 -11.98 15.03
CA MET A 202 -11.57 -11.69 15.07
C MET A 202 -12.39 -12.86 14.56
N LEU A 203 -13.56 -13.06 15.15
CA LEU A 203 -14.56 -14.00 14.66
C LEU A 203 -15.75 -13.21 14.11
N LEU A 204 -15.84 -13.10 12.79
CA LEU A 204 -16.91 -12.33 12.14
C LEU A 204 -18.24 -13.12 12.16
N PRO A 205 -19.33 -12.61 12.76
CA PRO A 205 -20.62 -13.28 12.74
C PRO A 205 -21.17 -13.44 11.30
N PRO A 206 -22.06 -14.42 11.05
CA PRO A 206 -22.69 -14.57 9.74
C PRO A 206 -23.56 -13.36 9.38
N ASP A 207 -23.59 -13.05 8.08
CA ASP A 207 -24.37 -11.96 7.47
C ASP A 207 -24.28 -10.65 8.27
N SER A 208 -23.05 -10.23 8.57
CA SER A 208 -22.77 -9.11 9.46
C SER A 208 -21.76 -8.12 8.89
N ILE A 209 -21.80 -6.91 9.44
CA ILE A 209 -20.88 -5.81 9.15
C ILE A 209 -20.21 -5.44 10.47
N VAL A 210 -18.91 -5.69 10.58
CA VAL A 210 -18.09 -5.31 11.73
C VAL A 210 -17.35 -4.03 11.37
N THR A 211 -17.53 -3.00 12.17
CA THR A 211 -16.89 -1.70 11.99
C THR A 211 -16.00 -1.40 13.18
N MET A 212 -14.71 -1.27 12.94
CA MET A 212 -13.72 -0.86 13.91
C MET A 212 -13.36 0.62 13.67
N THR A 213 -13.44 1.44 14.71
CA THR A 213 -13.08 2.87 14.66
C THR A 213 -12.08 3.21 15.75
N MET A 214 -11.08 4.02 15.40
CA MET A 214 -10.05 4.51 16.32
C MET A 214 -9.66 5.94 15.93
N ASP A 215 -9.47 6.79 16.92
CA ASP A 215 -8.98 8.15 16.70
C ASP A 215 -7.45 8.18 16.66
N PHE A 216 -6.91 9.17 15.96
CA PHE A 216 -5.48 9.45 15.92
C PHE A 216 -5.17 10.94 15.80
N ASP A 217 -3.97 11.31 16.24
CA ASP A 217 -3.41 12.63 16.00
C ASP A 217 -2.35 12.60 14.90
N LYS A 218 -2.32 13.67 14.10
CA LYS A 218 -1.32 13.94 13.07
C LYS A 218 -0.14 14.67 13.69
N VAL A 219 1.04 14.10 13.57
CA VAL A 219 2.26 14.69 14.10
C VAL A 219 2.80 15.75 13.15
N PHE A 220 3.26 16.88 13.70
CA PHE A 220 3.99 17.88 12.94
C PHE A 220 5.34 17.33 12.45
N LEU A 221 5.50 17.33 11.14
CA LEU A 221 6.76 16.99 10.49
C LEU A 221 7.66 18.21 10.39
N LYS A 222 8.97 17.96 10.33
CA LYS A 222 9.95 19.00 9.98
C LYS A 222 9.82 19.31 8.50
N TYR A 223 10.18 20.53 8.10
CA TYR A 223 10.15 20.92 6.69
C TYR A 223 10.97 19.98 5.78
N THR A 224 12.09 19.43 6.29
CA THR A 224 12.93 18.45 5.58
C THR A 224 12.33 17.05 5.46
N GLU A 225 11.26 16.76 6.19
CA GLU A 225 10.58 15.45 6.21
C GLU A 225 9.41 15.41 5.22
N HIS A 226 9.00 16.56 4.68
CA HIS A 226 8.02 16.61 3.60
C HIS A 226 8.64 16.17 2.27
N ARG A 227 7.83 15.50 1.45
CA ARG A 227 8.15 15.28 0.03
C ARG A 227 8.18 16.64 -0.70
N PRO A 228 8.85 16.75 -1.86
CA PRO A 228 8.92 18.00 -2.63
C PRO A 228 7.56 18.65 -2.91
N ASP A 229 6.51 17.83 -3.08
CA ASP A 229 5.13 18.28 -3.08
C ASP A 229 4.44 17.90 -1.77
N ALA A 230 4.43 18.84 -0.82
CA ALA A 230 3.82 18.64 0.48
C ALA A 230 2.28 18.69 0.44
N ASN A 231 1.69 19.29 -0.60
CA ASN A 231 0.25 19.51 -0.71
C ASN A 231 -0.50 18.24 -1.13
N ARG A 232 0.16 17.29 -1.80
CA ARG A 232 -0.40 15.97 -2.12
C ARG A 232 -0.74 15.15 -0.87
N GLY A 233 0.06 15.26 0.19
CA GLY A 233 -0.02 14.41 1.38
C GLY A 233 0.85 13.15 1.31
N PHE A 234 0.61 12.23 2.25
CA PHE A 234 1.39 11.03 2.49
C PHE A 234 0.54 9.78 2.27
N ASP A 235 1.06 8.85 1.46
CA ASP A 235 0.45 7.54 1.26
C ASP A 235 0.72 6.65 2.48
N VAL A 236 -0.32 6.03 3.01
CA VAL A 236 -0.28 5.02 4.06
C VAL A 236 -0.63 3.68 3.42
N GLY A 237 0.22 2.67 3.66
CA GLY A 237 0.04 1.32 3.13
C GLY A 237 -1.30 0.70 3.53
N SER A 238 -1.74 -0.29 2.77
CA SER A 238 -2.95 -1.06 3.05
C SER A 238 -2.79 -1.93 4.30
N ALA A 239 -3.91 -2.16 4.99
CA ALA A 239 -3.99 -3.21 5.99
C ALA A 239 -4.22 -4.57 5.31
N VAL A 240 -3.90 -5.64 6.02
CA VAL A 240 -4.02 -7.01 5.52
C VAL A 240 -5.02 -7.76 6.40
N LEU A 241 -6.04 -8.33 5.78
CA LEU A 241 -6.94 -9.27 6.41
C LEU A 241 -6.60 -10.67 5.91
N THR A 242 -6.26 -11.57 6.82
CA THR A 242 -5.97 -12.98 6.49
C THR A 242 -7.14 -13.84 6.96
N THR A 243 -7.63 -14.71 6.08
CA THR A 243 -8.70 -15.68 6.35
C THR A 243 -8.37 -17.00 5.66
N LYS A 244 -9.18 -18.02 5.90
CA LYS A 244 -9.19 -19.22 5.06
C LYS A 244 -10.34 -19.15 4.06
N ASP A 245 -10.07 -19.62 2.85
CA ASP A 245 -11.08 -19.85 1.81
C ASP A 245 -11.84 -21.17 2.10
N PRO A 246 -12.98 -21.49 1.44
CA PRO A 246 -13.68 -22.76 1.64
C PRO A 246 -12.79 -24.00 1.45
N GLU A 247 -11.78 -23.92 0.59
CA GLU A 247 -10.78 -24.98 0.39
C GLU A 247 -9.71 -25.05 1.48
N GLN A 248 -9.86 -24.31 2.58
CA GLN A 248 -8.90 -24.20 3.69
C GLN A 248 -7.55 -23.55 3.31
N ASN A 249 -7.46 -22.99 2.10
CA ASN A 249 -6.29 -22.24 1.65
C ASN A 249 -6.23 -20.87 2.32
N LEU A 250 -5.01 -20.40 2.63
CA LEU A 250 -4.80 -19.10 3.25
C LEU A 250 -5.03 -17.98 2.22
N MET A 251 -6.06 -17.18 2.46
CA MET A 251 -6.45 -16.05 1.62
C MET A 251 -6.06 -14.74 2.33
N ARG A 252 -5.48 -13.81 1.57
CA ARG A 252 -5.15 -12.45 2.05
C ARG A 252 -5.91 -11.41 1.25
N ILE A 253 -6.59 -10.52 1.95
CA ILE A 253 -7.35 -9.41 1.40
C ILE A 253 -6.67 -8.12 1.85
N TYR A 254 -6.32 -7.27 0.89
CA TYR A 254 -5.71 -5.98 1.17
C TYR A 254 -6.78 -4.89 1.17
N THR A 255 -6.74 -4.01 2.15
CA THR A 255 -7.65 -2.86 2.19
C THR A 255 -7.19 -1.77 1.22
N ASP A 256 -8.02 -0.74 1.09
CA ASP A 256 -7.63 0.50 0.44
C ASP A 256 -6.39 1.13 1.12
N THR A 257 -5.51 1.74 0.33
CA THR A 257 -4.44 2.61 0.81
C THR A 257 -5.01 3.96 1.20
N LEU A 258 -4.47 4.60 2.24
CA LEU A 258 -4.96 5.90 2.68
C LEU A 258 -4.05 7.02 2.19
N LEU A 259 -4.64 8.15 1.82
CA LEU A 259 -3.91 9.39 1.57
C LEU A 259 -4.17 10.37 2.71
N VAL A 260 -3.13 10.69 3.47
CA VAL A 260 -3.23 11.59 4.63
C VAL A 260 -2.55 12.91 4.34
N VAL A 261 -3.31 14.00 4.44
CA VAL A 261 -2.74 15.35 4.46
C VAL A 261 -2.29 15.68 5.88
N LEU A 262 -1.00 15.95 6.03
CA LEU A 262 -0.37 16.41 7.28
C LEU A 262 -0.24 17.92 7.27
N PRO A 263 -0.19 18.58 8.44
CA PRO A 263 -0.04 20.02 8.53
C PRO A 263 1.27 20.45 7.85
N THR A 264 1.16 21.25 6.79
CA THR A 264 2.30 21.76 6.05
C THR A 264 2.89 22.98 6.77
N PRO A 265 4.21 23.04 6.99
CA PRO A 265 4.84 24.23 7.53
C PRO A 265 4.84 25.35 6.48
N ASP A 266 5.06 26.59 6.93
CA ASP A 266 5.26 27.72 6.03
C ASP A 266 6.62 27.57 5.30
N PHE A 267 6.57 27.06 4.07
CA PHE A 267 7.76 26.93 3.21
C PHE A 267 8.30 28.27 2.73
N SER A 268 7.56 29.37 2.87
CA SER A 268 8.00 30.70 2.46
C SER A 268 8.96 31.36 3.45
N MET A 269 8.91 30.99 4.74
CA MET A 269 9.78 31.56 5.77
C MET A 269 11.27 31.37 5.46
N PRO A 270 11.76 30.16 5.17
CA PRO A 270 13.15 29.96 4.76
C PRO A 270 13.52 30.75 3.51
N TYR A 271 12.62 30.85 2.54
CA TYR A 271 12.84 31.62 1.31
C TYR A 271 13.02 33.12 1.61
N ASN A 272 12.16 33.68 2.46
CA ASN A 272 12.23 35.09 2.89
C ASN A 272 13.53 35.38 3.65
N VAL A 273 13.98 34.46 4.51
CA VAL A 273 15.26 34.61 5.22
C VAL A 273 16.45 34.52 4.26
N ILE A 274 16.43 33.60 3.30
CA ILE A 274 17.49 33.47 2.30
C ILE A 274 17.57 34.72 1.42
N THR A 275 16.44 35.24 0.95
CA THR A 275 16.40 36.47 0.15
C THR A 275 16.87 37.69 0.93
N LEU A 276 16.49 37.83 2.19
CA LEU A 276 16.97 38.92 3.05
C LEU A 276 18.48 38.81 3.31
N THR A 277 18.98 37.63 3.67
CA THR A 277 20.41 37.44 3.96
C THR A 277 21.27 37.64 2.72
N CYS A 278 20.82 37.12 1.57
CA CYS A 278 21.53 37.29 0.30
C CYS A 278 21.54 38.76 -0.15
N THR A 279 20.46 39.52 0.04
CA THR A 279 20.43 40.96 -0.26
C THR A 279 21.33 41.77 0.66
N VAL A 280 21.36 41.47 1.97
CA VAL A 280 22.28 42.11 2.93
C VAL A 280 23.74 41.85 2.55
N ILE A 281 24.09 40.61 2.23
CA ILE A 281 25.45 40.23 1.80
C ILE A 281 25.82 40.94 0.49
N ALA A 282 24.91 40.98 -0.48
CA ALA A 282 25.14 41.66 -1.76
C ALA A 282 25.36 43.17 -1.60
N LEU A 283 24.57 43.83 -0.75
CA LEU A 283 24.74 45.26 -0.45
C LEU A 283 26.04 45.54 0.29
N PHE A 284 26.40 44.72 1.29
CA PHE A 284 27.66 44.87 2.02
C PHE A 284 28.85 44.71 1.09
N PHE A 285 28.89 43.61 0.32
CA PHE A 285 29.97 43.34 -0.62
C PHE A 285 30.04 44.42 -1.71
N GLY A 286 28.91 44.80 -2.30
CA GLY A 286 28.84 45.83 -3.34
C GLY A 286 29.28 47.20 -2.84
N SER A 287 28.90 47.58 -1.62
CA SER A 287 29.35 48.83 -0.99
C SER A 287 30.85 48.82 -0.72
N LEU A 288 31.36 47.74 -0.13
CA LEU A 288 32.78 47.60 0.22
C LEU A 288 33.67 47.55 -1.04
N PHE A 289 33.24 46.81 -2.06
CA PHE A 289 33.91 46.77 -3.37
C PHE A 289 33.95 48.14 -4.04
N ASN A 290 32.81 48.86 -4.04
CA ASN A 290 32.76 50.23 -4.57
C ASN A 290 33.70 51.18 -3.82
N LEU A 291 33.76 51.11 -2.49
CA LEU A 291 34.68 51.94 -1.70
C LEU A 291 36.15 51.65 -2.01
N LEU A 292 36.51 50.38 -2.22
CA LEU A 292 37.89 49.98 -2.49
C LEU A 292 38.36 50.33 -3.91
N ILE A 293 37.47 50.33 -4.90
CA ILE A 293 37.85 50.46 -6.31
C ILE A 293 37.54 51.84 -6.90
N ARG A 294 36.57 52.57 -6.34
CA ARG A 294 36.17 53.86 -6.90
C ARG A 294 37.17 54.95 -6.49
N ASN A 295 37.82 55.56 -7.47
CA ASN A 295 38.65 56.74 -7.26
C ASN A 295 37.78 57.98 -7.05
N PHE A 296 37.88 58.61 -5.89
CA PHE A 296 37.20 59.85 -5.57
C PHE A 296 38.02 61.05 -6.07
N ALA A 297 37.41 61.93 -6.88
CA ALA A 297 38.02 63.18 -7.31
C ALA A 297 37.39 64.36 -6.57
N LEU A 298 38.21 65.28 -6.06
CA LEU A 298 37.75 66.51 -5.43
C LEU A 298 37.35 67.52 -6.50
N LEU A 299 36.10 67.98 -6.45
CA LEU A 299 35.62 69.10 -7.26
C LEU A 299 35.63 70.37 -6.42
N SER A 300 36.42 71.36 -6.82
CA SER A 300 36.41 72.67 -6.17
C SER A 300 35.14 73.42 -6.57
N VAL A 301 34.24 73.65 -5.61
CA VAL A 301 33.05 74.48 -5.82
C VAL A 301 33.47 75.94 -5.70
N THR A 302 33.60 76.65 -6.83
CA THR A 302 33.76 78.10 -6.82
C THR A 302 32.44 78.75 -6.44
N SER A 303 32.36 79.33 -5.25
CA SER A 303 31.24 80.18 -4.84
C SER A 303 31.22 81.43 -5.72
N SER A 304 30.30 81.50 -6.69
CA SER A 304 30.02 82.73 -7.42
C SER A 304 29.27 83.69 -6.49
N ASN A 305 30.02 84.52 -5.75
CA ASN A 305 29.48 85.72 -5.12
C ASN A 305 29.15 86.72 -6.24
N ASN A 306 27.94 86.64 -6.79
CA ASN A 306 27.37 87.74 -7.56
C ASN A 306 26.83 88.78 -6.58
N LYS A 307 27.59 89.88 -6.46
CA LYS A 307 27.09 91.19 -6.02
C LYS A 307 26.11 91.74 -7.05
#